data_AF-A0A7W7YPR9-F1
#
_entry.id   AF-A0A7W7YPR9-F1
#
_cell.length_a   1.000
_cell.length_b   1.000
_cell.length_c   1.000
_cell.angle_alpha   90.00
_cell.angle_beta   90.00
_cell.angle_gamma   90.00
#
_symmetry.space_group_name_H-M   'P 1'
#
loop_
_entity.id
_entity.type
_entity.pdbx_description
1 polymer ?
#
loop_
_entity_poly.entity_id
_entity_poly.type
_entity_poly.pdbx_seq_one_letter_code
_entity_poly.pdbx_strand_id
1 'polypeptide(L)'
;MKIFALIVGIAVAGSLPSISLQAQEKIILEKPVPVLTASGSEVFPEAWRKEPVSAQGTALSDEKLGKAKAILEAALSKYPATVLKANLKAVYVLSELRYRGVVTSGTNSRTYVYLKMGDELAGYTPAHVEGTFHAEFSSILIRNHPQFLDKKAWQKANPADFQYLGDGVEAVKQGKAGLKSETTLLEKGFLSQYGCSTLENDFNGLTIRLFAGDASLWALAEQYPRIRAKLQLALSFYQRLDPSFTESFFKAQGISRRSND
;
A
#
# COMPACT_ATOMS: atom_id res chain seq x y z
N MET A 1 52.04 -3.28 -21.99
CA MET A 1 51.49 -3.86 -23.24
C MET A 1 50.10 -3.25 -23.46
N LYS A 2 49.99 -2.32 -24.45
CA LYS A 2 48.79 -1.68 -25.07
C LYS A 2 47.76 -1.06 -24.09
N ILE A 3 47.71 0.25 -23.77
CA ILE A 3 47.41 1.49 -24.54
C ILE A 3 46.20 1.40 -25.50
N PHE A 4 45.17 2.24 -25.24
CA PHE A 4 44.36 3.14 -26.13
C PHE A 4 43.06 3.49 -25.36
N ALA A 5 42.45 4.69 -25.34
CA ALA A 5 42.84 6.08 -25.60
C ALA A 5 41.76 7.00 -24.97
N LEU A 6 42.18 8.24 -24.74
CA LEU A 6 41.51 9.40 -24.16
C LEU A 6 40.53 10.04 -25.16
N ILE A 7 39.34 10.46 -24.72
CA ILE A 7 38.69 11.69 -25.21
C ILE A 7 38.19 12.47 -23.99
N VAL A 8 38.91 13.55 -23.70
CA VAL A 8 38.49 14.60 -22.77
C VAL A 8 37.77 15.66 -23.60
N GLY A 9 36.46 15.74 -23.46
CA GLY A 9 35.67 16.89 -23.88
C GLY A 9 35.56 17.86 -22.73
N ILE A 10 36.29 18.98 -22.78
CA ILE A 10 36.08 20.11 -21.88
C ILE A 10 34.83 20.84 -22.39
N ALA A 11 33.68 20.59 -21.77
CA ALA A 11 32.54 21.48 -21.86
C ALA A 11 32.65 22.49 -20.70
N VAL A 12 32.97 23.74 -21.01
CA VAL A 12 32.79 24.86 -20.07
C VAL A 12 31.29 25.12 -20.01
N ALA A 13 30.60 24.43 -19.10
CA ALA A 13 29.22 24.74 -18.78
C ALA A 13 29.22 25.95 -17.83
N GLY A 14 28.83 27.11 -18.34
CA GLY A 14 28.41 28.22 -17.49
C GLY A 14 27.26 27.75 -16.62
N SER A 15 27.44 27.83 -15.30
CA SER A 15 26.39 27.53 -14.32
C SER A 15 25.33 28.63 -14.41
N LEU A 16 24.33 28.43 -15.25
CA LEU A 16 23.04 29.07 -15.05
C LEU A 16 22.50 28.58 -13.70
N PRO A 17 21.97 29.47 -12.84
CA PRO A 17 21.26 29.02 -11.65
C PRO A 17 20.13 28.09 -12.12
N SER A 18 20.22 26.83 -11.73
CA SER A 18 19.12 25.89 -11.84
C SER A 18 17.99 26.48 -11.03
N ILE A 19 17.05 27.13 -11.71
CA ILE A 19 15.74 27.40 -11.15
C ILE A 19 15.20 26.03 -10.79
N SER A 20 15.22 25.71 -9.49
CA SER A 20 14.42 24.64 -8.95
C SER A 20 12.98 25.01 -9.31
N LEU A 21 12.48 24.45 -10.40
CA LEU A 21 11.06 24.24 -10.57
C LEU A 21 10.67 23.38 -9.37
N GLN A 22 10.29 24.03 -8.27
CA GLN A 22 9.55 23.36 -7.22
C GLN A 22 8.41 22.65 -7.95
N ALA A 23 8.35 21.33 -7.85
CA ALA A 23 7.32 20.60 -8.54
C ALA A 23 5.98 21.09 -8.00
N GLN A 24 5.19 21.73 -8.85
CA GLN A 24 3.93 22.29 -8.41
C GLN A 24 2.98 21.12 -8.13
N GLU A 25 2.57 20.97 -6.88
CA GLU A 25 1.60 19.95 -6.50
C GLU A 25 0.31 20.15 -7.27
N LYS A 26 -0.13 19.09 -7.96
CA LYS A 26 -1.41 19.07 -8.66
C LYS A 26 -2.41 18.29 -7.84
N ILE A 27 -3.51 18.96 -7.50
CA ILE A 27 -4.63 18.35 -6.77
C ILE A 27 -5.49 17.55 -7.76
N ILE A 28 -5.70 16.27 -7.46
CA ILE A 28 -6.55 15.34 -8.21
C ILE A 28 -7.95 15.25 -7.59
N LEU A 29 -8.00 15.27 -6.25
CA LEU A 29 -9.22 15.24 -5.44
C LEU A 29 -8.99 16.07 -4.17
N GLU A 30 -9.95 16.89 -3.76
CA GLU A 30 -9.81 17.74 -2.55
C GLU A 30 -10.32 17.07 -1.27
N LYS A 31 -11.41 16.30 -1.37
CA LYS A 31 -12.16 15.76 -0.23
C LYS A 31 -12.41 14.25 -0.40
N PRO A 32 -12.57 13.50 0.70
CA PRO A 32 -12.51 13.94 2.10
C PRO A 32 -11.08 14.22 2.61
N VAL A 33 -10.08 13.73 1.89
CA VAL A 33 -8.65 14.02 2.06
C VAL A 33 -8.06 14.33 0.68
N PRO A 34 -7.06 15.21 0.58
CA PRO A 34 -6.47 15.56 -0.70
C PRO A 34 -5.72 14.39 -1.32
N VAL A 35 -5.95 14.17 -2.62
CA VAL A 35 -5.15 13.32 -3.48
C VAL A 35 -4.34 14.22 -4.39
N LEU A 36 -3.02 14.03 -4.40
CA LEU A 36 -2.05 14.91 -5.02
C LEU A 36 -1.15 14.13 -5.97
N THR A 37 -0.53 14.83 -6.91
CA THR A 37 0.65 14.34 -7.63
C THR A 37 1.69 15.44 -7.77
N ALA A 38 2.95 15.06 -7.61
CA ALA A 38 4.11 15.95 -7.76
C ALA A 38 5.37 15.10 -7.98
N SER A 39 6.36 15.72 -8.61
CA SER A 39 7.71 15.15 -8.73
C SER A 39 8.59 15.63 -7.58
N GLY A 40 9.74 14.99 -7.40
CA GLY A 40 10.75 15.48 -6.47
C GLY A 40 10.68 14.83 -5.08
N SER A 41 11.68 15.12 -4.26
CA SER A 41 11.84 14.50 -2.94
C SER A 41 11.03 15.23 -1.85
N GLU A 42 10.59 16.46 -2.14
CA GLU A 42 9.85 17.34 -1.25
C GLU A 42 8.48 16.77 -0.84
N VAL A 43 7.88 15.94 -1.70
CA VAL A 43 6.60 15.25 -1.42
C VAL A 43 6.72 14.23 -0.29
N PHE A 44 7.94 13.77 0.00
CA PHE A 44 8.23 12.83 1.08
C PHE A 44 8.62 13.57 2.36
N PRO A 45 8.43 12.94 3.54
CA PRO A 45 8.93 13.49 4.80
C PRO A 45 10.44 13.75 4.73
N GLU A 46 10.91 14.79 5.40
CA GLU A 46 12.34 15.17 5.36
C GLU A 46 13.27 14.00 5.69
N ALA A 47 12.92 13.19 6.70
CA ALA A 47 13.66 12.00 7.11
C ALA A 47 13.79 10.92 6.03
N TRP A 48 13.01 10.98 4.96
CA TRP A 48 13.03 10.02 3.85
C TRP A 48 13.84 10.50 2.64
N ARG A 49 14.22 11.78 2.60
CA ARG A 49 14.89 12.40 1.44
C ARG A 49 16.37 12.05 1.32
N LYS A 50 16.93 11.39 2.33
CA LYS A 50 18.33 10.99 2.41
C LYS A 50 18.45 9.49 2.66
N GLU A 51 19.64 8.94 2.43
CA GLU A 51 19.97 7.56 2.78
C GLU A 51 19.66 7.27 4.27
N PRO A 52 19.21 6.05 4.61
CA PRO A 52 19.09 4.87 3.74
C PRO A 52 17.76 4.78 2.97
N VAL A 53 16.85 5.76 3.13
CA VAL A 53 15.52 5.71 2.51
C VAL A 53 15.56 6.26 1.09
N SER A 54 16.11 7.47 0.92
CA SER A 54 16.33 8.10 -0.38
C SER A 54 15.10 8.00 -1.30
N ALA A 55 13.93 8.37 -0.75
CA ALA A 55 12.65 8.21 -1.44
C ALA A 55 12.57 9.13 -2.66
N GLN A 56 12.07 8.59 -3.77
CA GLN A 56 11.94 9.29 -5.05
C GLN A 56 10.55 9.05 -5.63
N GLY A 57 10.03 10.08 -6.30
CA GLY A 57 8.71 10.09 -6.89
C GLY A 57 8.67 10.96 -8.14
N THR A 58 7.90 10.51 -9.12
CA THR A 58 7.62 11.28 -10.34
C THR A 58 6.12 11.52 -10.45
N ALA A 59 5.73 12.73 -10.80
CA ALA A 59 4.34 13.09 -11.01
C ALA A 59 3.66 12.17 -12.03
N LEU A 60 2.36 11.96 -11.85
CA LEU A 60 1.52 11.26 -12.77
C LEU A 60 1.20 12.16 -13.99
N SER A 61 1.13 11.59 -15.19
CA SER A 61 0.76 12.34 -16.38
C SER A 61 -0.71 12.78 -16.34
N ASP A 62 -1.02 13.87 -17.03
CA ASP A 62 -2.37 14.44 -17.09
C ASP A 62 -3.43 13.44 -17.58
N GLU A 63 -3.06 12.59 -18.54
CA GLU A 63 -3.90 11.53 -19.10
C GLU A 63 -4.37 10.50 -18.06
N LYS A 64 -3.56 10.27 -17.01
CA LYS A 64 -3.85 9.28 -15.97
C LYS A 64 -4.61 9.86 -14.78
N LEU A 65 -4.77 11.18 -14.68
CA LEU A 65 -5.39 11.84 -13.51
C LEU A 65 -6.86 11.48 -13.33
N GLY A 66 -7.64 11.44 -14.43
CA GLY A 66 -9.06 11.07 -14.36
C GLY A 66 -9.27 9.66 -13.80
N LYS A 67 -8.43 8.72 -14.24
CA LYS A 67 -8.45 7.34 -13.74
C LYS A 67 -7.97 7.24 -12.29
N ALA A 68 -6.91 7.95 -11.92
CA ALA A 68 -6.43 8.01 -10.53
C ALA A 68 -7.52 8.57 -9.59
N LYS A 69 -8.22 9.63 -10.02
CA LYS A 69 -9.34 10.21 -9.30
C LYS A 69 -10.44 9.18 -9.06
N ALA A 70 -10.92 8.51 -10.11
CA ALA A 70 -12.01 7.53 -10.00
C ALA A 70 -11.67 6.39 -9.03
N ILE A 71 -10.45 5.84 -9.13
CA ILE A 71 -9.99 4.74 -8.25
C ILE A 71 -9.95 5.20 -6.79
N LEU A 72 -9.32 6.35 -6.52
CA LEU A 72 -9.13 6.79 -5.14
C LEU A 72 -10.38 7.41 -4.52
N GLU A 73 -11.26 8.02 -5.31
CA GLU A 73 -12.58 8.44 -4.84
C GLU A 73 -13.39 7.23 -4.36
N ALA A 74 -13.41 6.14 -5.17
CA ALA A 74 -14.03 4.88 -4.77
C ALA A 74 -13.37 4.29 -3.52
N ALA A 75 -12.04 4.21 -3.47
CA ALA A 75 -11.31 3.63 -2.33
C ALA A 75 -11.53 4.43 -1.02
N LEU A 76 -11.47 5.76 -1.09
CA LEU A 76 -11.66 6.64 0.06
C LEU A 76 -13.10 6.62 0.56
N SER A 77 -14.10 6.51 -0.33
CA SER A 77 -15.51 6.45 0.05
C SER A 77 -15.87 5.26 0.96
N LYS A 78 -15.01 4.23 1.00
CA LYS A 78 -15.18 3.04 1.87
C LYS A 78 -14.81 3.29 3.33
N TYR A 79 -14.30 4.46 3.66
CA TYR A 79 -13.95 4.81 5.04
C TYR A 79 -14.84 5.96 5.51
N PRO A 80 -15.32 5.95 6.77
CA PRO A 80 -15.93 7.11 7.38
C PRO A 80 -14.98 8.32 7.29
N ALA A 81 -15.51 9.48 6.90
CA ALA A 81 -14.71 10.69 6.73
C ALA A 81 -13.97 11.10 8.02
N THR A 82 -14.54 10.77 9.19
CA THR A 82 -13.92 10.96 10.51
C THR A 82 -12.64 10.14 10.67
N VAL A 83 -12.65 8.87 10.28
CA VAL A 83 -11.49 7.97 10.31
C VAL A 83 -10.40 8.48 9.37
N LEU A 84 -10.76 8.90 8.15
CA LEU A 84 -9.81 9.46 7.19
C LEU A 84 -9.15 10.73 7.73
N LYS A 85 -9.94 11.73 8.12
CA LYS A 85 -9.42 13.02 8.58
C LYS A 85 -8.55 12.91 9.85
N ALA A 86 -8.84 11.94 10.72
CA ALA A 86 -8.06 11.72 11.92
C ALA A 86 -6.70 11.06 11.67
N ASN A 87 -6.51 10.36 10.54
CA ASN A 87 -5.34 9.50 10.31
C ASN A 87 -4.56 9.79 9.02
N LEU A 88 -5.15 10.50 8.07
CA LEU A 88 -4.61 10.69 6.73
C LEU A 88 -4.64 12.17 6.34
N LYS A 89 -3.47 12.75 6.10
CA LYS A 89 -3.30 14.12 5.62
C LYS A 89 -3.44 14.23 4.12
N ALA A 90 -2.82 13.31 3.37
CA ALA A 90 -2.94 13.27 1.92
C ALA A 90 -2.57 11.89 1.35
N VAL A 91 -2.96 11.67 0.10
CA VAL A 91 -2.49 10.56 -0.73
C VAL A 91 -1.73 11.13 -1.93
N TYR A 92 -0.50 10.68 -2.16
CA TYR A 92 0.25 10.99 -3.37
C TYR A 92 0.14 9.82 -4.35
N VAL A 93 -0.25 10.12 -5.60
CA VAL A 93 -0.22 9.15 -6.70
C VAL A 93 0.86 9.55 -7.69
N LEU A 94 1.74 8.62 -7.99
CA LEU A 94 2.99 8.85 -8.71
C LEU A 94 3.11 7.87 -9.88
N SER A 95 3.77 8.27 -10.96
CA SER A 95 4.08 7.36 -12.09
C SER A 95 5.22 6.40 -11.73
N GLU A 96 6.16 6.88 -10.93
CA GLU A 96 7.27 6.11 -10.35
C GLU A 96 7.36 6.39 -8.86
N LEU A 97 7.64 5.35 -8.07
CA LEU A 97 7.85 5.43 -6.63
C LEU A 97 9.00 4.50 -6.26
N ARG A 98 10.06 5.07 -5.67
CA ARG A 98 11.19 4.32 -5.12
C ARG A 98 11.31 4.58 -3.64
N TYR A 99 11.53 3.51 -2.89
CA TYR A 99 11.74 3.54 -1.45
C TYR A 99 12.88 2.59 -1.09
N ARG A 100 13.90 3.10 -0.41
CA ARG A 100 15.14 2.35 -0.09
C ARG A 100 15.79 1.74 -1.35
N GLY A 101 15.81 2.51 -2.44
CA GLY A 101 16.37 2.10 -3.73
C GLY A 101 15.53 1.11 -4.54
N VAL A 102 14.38 0.65 -4.04
CA VAL A 102 13.51 -0.33 -4.70
C VAL A 102 12.26 0.33 -5.25
N VAL A 103 11.86 -0.01 -6.49
CA VAL A 103 10.57 0.39 -7.04
C VAL A 103 9.46 -0.36 -6.30
N THR A 104 8.51 0.37 -5.73
CA THR A 104 7.39 -0.21 -4.97
C THR A 104 6.04 0.23 -5.52
N SER A 105 5.01 -0.58 -5.30
CA SER A 105 3.63 -0.20 -5.60
C SER A 105 3.09 0.83 -4.63
N GLY A 106 3.55 0.81 -3.37
CA GLY A 106 3.12 1.72 -2.33
C GLY A 106 4.13 1.85 -1.20
N THR A 107 3.99 2.93 -0.44
CA THR A 107 4.59 3.10 0.88
C THR A 107 3.79 4.12 1.69
N ASN A 108 4.07 4.25 2.98
CA ASN A 108 3.34 5.15 3.85
C ASN A 108 4.20 5.76 4.96
N SER A 109 4.02 7.06 5.20
CA SER A 109 4.47 7.70 6.44
C SER A 109 3.40 7.52 7.52
N ARG A 110 3.47 8.20 8.67
CA ARG A 110 2.39 8.12 9.69
C ARG A 110 1.06 8.74 9.26
N THR A 111 1.06 9.60 8.24
CA THR A 111 -0.13 10.36 7.82
C THR A 111 -0.24 10.58 6.32
N TYR A 112 0.65 9.97 5.52
CA TYR A 112 0.64 10.09 4.06
C TYR A 112 0.75 8.70 3.44
N VAL A 113 -0.06 8.45 2.43
CA VAL A 113 0.05 7.27 1.56
C VAL A 113 0.68 7.70 0.24
N TYR A 114 1.62 6.92 -0.27
CA TYR A 114 2.27 7.11 -1.56
C TYR A 114 1.99 5.88 -2.42
N LEU A 115 1.46 6.08 -3.62
CA LEU A 115 1.06 5.01 -4.53
C LEU A 115 1.73 5.19 -5.87
N LYS A 116 2.20 4.08 -6.44
CA LYS A 116 2.60 4.01 -7.83
C LYS A 116 1.41 3.59 -8.70
N MET A 117 1.16 4.36 -9.75
CA MET A 117 0.21 4.02 -10.80
C MET A 117 0.96 3.86 -12.12
N GLY A 118 1.23 2.61 -12.48
CA GLY A 118 1.88 2.23 -13.73
C GLY A 118 0.90 1.86 -14.84
N ASP A 119 1.37 1.03 -15.76
CA ASP A 119 0.55 0.50 -16.85
C ASP A 119 -0.14 -0.80 -16.43
N GLU A 120 -1.38 -1.00 -16.87
CA GLU A 120 -2.18 -2.17 -16.49
C GLU A 120 -1.55 -3.48 -16.97
N LEU A 121 -0.93 -3.48 -18.17
CA LEU A 121 -0.20 -4.63 -18.71
C LEU A 121 0.99 -5.05 -17.84
N ALA A 122 1.53 -4.12 -17.04
CA ALA A 122 2.57 -4.38 -16.05
C ALA A 122 1.99 -4.73 -14.67
N GLY A 123 0.69 -5.01 -14.57
CA GLY A 123 0.00 -5.42 -13.34
C GLY A 123 -0.61 -4.28 -12.52
N TYR A 124 -0.50 -3.02 -12.95
CA TYR A 124 -1.07 -1.86 -12.24
C TYR A 124 -2.55 -1.65 -12.60
N THR A 125 -3.36 -2.68 -12.38
CA THR A 125 -4.81 -2.63 -12.58
C THR A 125 -5.48 -1.69 -11.56
N PRO A 126 -6.70 -1.20 -11.82
CA PRO A 126 -7.47 -0.43 -10.84
C PRO A 126 -7.58 -1.13 -9.48
N ALA A 127 -7.84 -2.44 -9.48
CA ALA A 127 -7.93 -3.26 -8.27
C ALA A 127 -6.59 -3.35 -7.52
N HIS A 128 -5.46 -3.39 -8.24
CA HIS A 128 -4.13 -3.38 -7.62
C HIS A 128 -3.83 -2.05 -6.94
N VAL A 129 -4.12 -0.92 -7.58
CA VAL A 129 -3.90 0.41 -7.01
C VAL A 129 -4.79 0.64 -5.77
N GLU A 130 -6.07 0.29 -5.86
CA GLU A 130 -7.01 0.34 -4.74
C GLU A 130 -6.56 -0.57 -3.59
N GLY A 131 -6.19 -1.83 -3.87
CA GLY A 131 -5.68 -2.75 -2.87
C GLY A 131 -4.42 -2.21 -2.19
N THR A 132 -3.50 -1.65 -2.96
CA THR A 132 -2.29 -1.03 -2.41
C THR A 132 -2.65 0.12 -1.47
N PHE A 133 -3.59 1.00 -1.84
CA PHE A 133 -4.09 2.03 -0.93
C PHE A 133 -4.58 1.46 0.41
N HIS A 134 -5.40 0.40 0.36
CA HIS A 134 -5.93 -0.22 1.57
C HIS A 134 -4.83 -0.85 2.45
N ALA A 135 -3.82 -1.47 1.84
CA ALA A 135 -2.65 -1.99 2.56
C ALA A 135 -1.86 -0.86 3.25
N GLU A 136 -1.51 0.19 2.50
CA GLU A 136 -0.73 1.31 3.02
C GLU A 136 -1.49 2.08 4.12
N PHE A 137 -2.80 2.26 3.95
CA PHE A 137 -3.60 2.95 4.96
C PHE A 137 -3.85 2.10 6.21
N SER A 138 -3.99 0.77 6.08
CA SER A 138 -4.06 -0.10 7.26
C SER A 138 -2.77 -0.12 8.07
N SER A 139 -1.60 -0.08 7.43
CA SER A 139 -0.31 0.15 8.11
C SER A 139 -0.28 1.46 8.91
N ILE A 140 -0.87 2.54 8.39
CA ILE A 140 -1.04 3.80 9.13
C ILE A 140 -1.93 3.59 10.36
N LEU A 141 -3.10 2.96 10.17
CA LEU A 141 -4.07 2.75 11.24
C LEU A 141 -3.50 1.89 12.37
N ILE A 142 -2.78 0.81 12.06
CA ILE A 142 -2.12 -0.03 13.07
C ILE A 142 -1.07 0.76 13.87
N ARG A 143 -0.28 1.60 13.20
CA ARG A 143 0.75 2.40 13.89
C ARG A 143 0.19 3.55 14.72
N ASN A 144 -0.95 4.09 14.34
CA ASN A 144 -1.62 5.17 15.06
C ASN A 144 -2.52 4.64 16.18
N HIS A 145 -3.06 3.41 16.05
CA HIS A 145 -3.93 2.77 17.02
C HIS A 145 -3.46 1.35 17.39
N PRO A 146 -2.21 1.17 17.86
CA PRO A 146 -1.67 -0.16 18.14
C PRO A 146 -2.45 -0.92 19.21
N GLN A 147 -3.17 -0.21 20.09
CA GLN A 147 -4.00 -0.75 21.15
C GLN A 147 -5.30 -1.41 20.65
N PHE A 148 -5.74 -1.15 19.42
CA PHE A 148 -6.94 -1.79 18.85
C PHE A 148 -6.66 -3.15 18.24
N LEU A 149 -5.40 -3.46 17.97
CA LEU A 149 -4.98 -4.73 17.41
C LEU A 149 -4.51 -5.67 18.53
N ASP A 150 -5.27 -6.73 18.79
CA ASP A 150 -4.83 -7.79 19.71
C ASP A 150 -3.74 -8.64 19.04
N LYS A 151 -2.50 -8.16 19.14
CA LYS A 151 -1.32 -8.83 18.58
C LYS A 151 -1.09 -10.22 19.19
N LYS A 152 -1.46 -10.42 20.46
CA LYS A 152 -1.30 -11.72 21.13
C LYS A 152 -2.27 -12.74 20.56
N ALA A 153 -3.54 -12.37 20.41
CA ALA A 153 -4.53 -13.22 19.75
C ALA A 153 -4.17 -13.48 18.29
N TRP A 154 -3.66 -12.47 17.57
CA TRP A 154 -3.21 -12.65 16.19
C TRP A 154 -2.07 -13.66 16.08
N GLN A 155 -1.05 -13.53 16.92
CA GLN A 155 0.08 -14.47 16.96
C GLN A 155 -0.39 -15.88 17.36
N LYS A 156 -1.32 -16.00 18.30
CA LYS A 156 -1.91 -17.30 18.69
C LYS A 156 -2.70 -17.96 17.56
N ALA A 157 -3.22 -17.19 16.59
CA ALA A 157 -3.88 -17.74 15.41
C ALA A 157 -2.89 -18.37 14.41
N ASN A 158 -1.60 -18.02 14.47
CA ASN A 158 -0.56 -18.66 13.67
C ASN A 158 -0.23 -20.09 14.19
N PRO A 159 0.44 -20.94 13.39
CA PRO A 159 1.01 -22.19 13.89
C PRO A 159 1.95 -21.93 15.08
N ALA A 160 2.01 -22.86 16.04
CA ALA A 160 2.73 -22.66 17.30
C ALA A 160 4.25 -22.45 17.11
N ASP A 161 4.81 -23.02 16.05
CA ASP A 161 6.21 -22.94 15.64
C ASP A 161 6.50 -21.81 14.64
N PHE A 162 5.48 -21.05 14.24
CA PHE A 162 5.64 -20.01 13.23
C PHE A 162 6.30 -18.75 13.80
N GLN A 163 7.24 -18.20 13.03
CA GLN A 163 7.83 -16.88 13.26
C GLN A 163 7.80 -16.08 11.97
N TYR A 164 7.46 -14.79 12.08
CA TYR A 164 7.52 -13.86 10.96
C TYR A 164 8.97 -13.64 10.51
N LEU A 165 9.18 -13.47 9.20
CA LEU A 165 10.51 -13.35 8.61
C LEU A 165 11.21 -12.00 8.88
N GLY A 166 10.47 -10.98 9.33
CA GLY A 166 10.99 -9.71 9.84
C GLY A 166 11.06 -8.57 8.81
N ASP A 167 11.61 -8.80 7.62
CA ASP A 167 11.72 -7.75 6.58
C ASP A 167 10.98 -8.13 5.29
N GLY A 168 9.89 -7.41 4.99
CA GLY A 168 9.12 -7.56 3.77
C GLY A 168 9.90 -7.16 2.51
N VAL A 169 10.87 -6.22 2.61
CA VAL A 169 11.74 -5.83 1.49
C VAL A 169 12.70 -6.97 1.15
N GLU A 170 13.27 -7.62 2.15
CA GLU A 170 14.12 -8.80 1.94
C GLU A 170 13.31 -9.99 1.41
N ALA A 171 12.06 -10.17 1.83
CA ALA A 171 11.17 -11.19 1.27
C ALA A 171 10.94 -11.00 -0.25
N VAL A 172 10.75 -9.74 -0.69
CA VAL A 172 10.63 -9.39 -2.12
C VAL A 172 11.96 -9.60 -2.86
N LYS A 173 13.08 -9.11 -2.30
CA LYS A 173 14.42 -9.28 -2.90
C LYS A 173 14.84 -10.74 -3.06
N GLN A 174 14.41 -11.61 -2.14
CA GLN A 174 14.76 -13.04 -2.16
C GLN A 174 13.96 -13.86 -3.17
N GLY A 175 13.05 -13.27 -3.96
CA GLY A 175 12.26 -14.00 -4.96
C GLY A 175 11.32 -15.05 -4.37
N LYS A 176 11.15 -15.06 -3.04
CA LYS A 176 10.26 -15.98 -2.30
C LYS A 176 8.81 -15.48 -2.34
N ALA A 177 8.37 -14.96 -3.48
CA ALA A 177 6.97 -14.60 -3.72
C ALA A 177 6.22 -15.73 -4.47
N GLY A 178 6.90 -16.85 -4.77
CA GLY A 178 6.38 -17.93 -5.60
C GLY A 178 6.14 -19.28 -4.89
N LEU A 179 4.89 -19.74 -5.00
CA LEU A 179 4.48 -21.12 -5.34
C LEU A 179 4.77 -22.24 -4.31
N LYS A 180 4.39 -22.07 -3.04
CA LYS A 180 4.06 -23.23 -2.18
C LYS A 180 2.55 -23.26 -1.94
N SER A 181 1.92 -24.31 -2.46
CA SER A 181 0.50 -24.72 -2.33
C SER A 181 -0.37 -23.73 -1.55
N GLU A 182 -1.23 -22.99 -2.26
CA GLU A 182 -2.20 -22.06 -1.67
C GLU A 182 -2.92 -22.70 -0.48
N THR A 183 -3.31 -23.98 -0.60
CA THR A 183 -3.92 -24.76 0.48
C THR A 183 -3.05 -24.82 1.74
N THR A 184 -1.75 -25.10 1.63
CA THR A 184 -0.86 -25.21 2.79
C THR A 184 -0.64 -23.86 3.48
N LEU A 185 -0.69 -22.75 2.75
CA LEU A 185 -0.66 -21.40 3.34
C LEU A 185 -1.98 -21.09 4.08
N LEU A 186 -3.11 -21.42 3.47
CA LEU A 186 -4.44 -21.22 4.04
C LEU A 186 -4.66 -22.05 5.31
N GLU A 187 -4.22 -23.31 5.33
CA GLU A 187 -4.22 -24.18 6.53
C GLU A 187 -3.38 -23.58 7.67
N LYS A 188 -2.29 -22.89 7.33
CA LYS A 188 -1.46 -22.16 8.29
C LYS A 188 -2.01 -20.77 8.64
N GLY A 189 -3.12 -20.35 8.02
CA GLY A 189 -3.77 -19.08 8.29
C GLY A 189 -3.17 -17.88 7.55
N PHE A 190 -2.49 -18.08 6.42
CA PHE A 190 -1.95 -16.99 5.60
C PHE A 190 -2.60 -16.95 4.22
N LEU A 191 -2.99 -15.77 3.76
CA LEU A 191 -3.57 -15.56 2.42
C LEU A 191 -2.53 -15.52 1.30
N SER A 192 -1.27 -15.26 1.66
CA SER A 192 -0.16 -15.18 0.71
C SER A 192 1.16 -15.42 1.42
N GLN A 193 2.18 -15.75 0.64
CA GLN A 193 3.54 -15.87 1.16
C GLN A 193 4.07 -14.53 1.70
N TYR A 194 3.66 -13.41 1.10
CA TYR A 194 4.02 -12.07 1.59
C TYR A 194 3.47 -11.82 3.01
N GLY A 195 2.28 -12.34 3.33
CA GLY A 195 1.71 -12.29 4.67
C GLY A 195 2.57 -12.98 5.73
N CYS A 196 3.48 -13.90 5.36
CA CYS A 196 4.41 -14.52 6.30
C CYS A 196 5.59 -13.62 6.68
N SER A 197 5.76 -12.46 6.05
CA SER A 197 6.92 -11.58 6.28
C SER A 197 6.82 -10.81 7.60
N THR A 198 5.68 -10.18 7.88
CA THR A 198 5.42 -9.43 9.11
C THR A 198 3.95 -9.54 9.49
N LEU A 199 3.63 -9.29 10.76
CA LEU A 199 2.24 -9.20 11.22
C LEU A 199 1.46 -8.14 10.44
N GLU A 200 2.11 -7.01 10.14
CA GLU A 200 1.49 -5.93 9.38
C GLU A 200 1.13 -6.39 7.97
N ASN A 201 2.02 -7.08 7.26
CA ASN A 201 1.74 -7.59 5.92
C ASN A 201 0.67 -8.68 5.89
N ASP A 202 0.58 -9.50 6.94
CA ASP A 202 -0.49 -10.47 7.15
C ASP A 202 -1.86 -9.76 7.29
N PHE A 203 -1.91 -8.73 8.13
CA PHE A 203 -3.11 -7.91 8.32
C PHE A 203 -3.51 -7.16 7.05
N ASN A 204 -2.53 -6.59 6.35
CA ASN A 204 -2.74 -5.86 5.11
C ASN A 204 -3.33 -6.76 4.02
N GLY A 205 -2.86 -8.02 3.91
CA GLY A 205 -3.43 -9.01 3.00
C GLY A 205 -4.92 -9.27 3.23
N LEU A 206 -5.34 -9.36 4.50
CA LEU A 206 -6.77 -9.45 4.86
C LEU A 206 -7.52 -8.16 4.52
N THR A 207 -6.94 -7.01 4.85
CA THR A 207 -7.54 -5.69 4.59
C THR A 207 -7.82 -5.47 3.10
N ILE A 208 -6.87 -5.80 2.23
CA ILE A 208 -7.04 -5.67 0.77
C ILE A 208 -8.32 -6.37 0.33
N ARG A 209 -8.47 -7.64 0.71
CA ARG A 209 -9.62 -8.47 0.29
C ARG A 209 -10.92 -8.01 0.93
N LEU A 210 -10.86 -7.59 2.18
CA LEU A 210 -12.01 -7.10 2.94
C LEU A 210 -12.61 -5.84 2.31
N PHE A 211 -11.78 -4.84 2.01
CA PHE A 211 -12.24 -3.60 1.36
C PHE A 211 -12.53 -3.78 -0.13
N ALA A 212 -11.86 -4.72 -0.81
CA ALA A 212 -12.20 -5.09 -2.18
C ALA A 212 -13.59 -5.76 -2.32
N GLY A 213 -14.22 -6.15 -1.21
CA GLY A 213 -15.49 -6.87 -1.24
C GLY A 213 -15.35 -8.30 -1.76
N ASP A 214 -14.19 -8.91 -1.55
CA ASP A 214 -13.89 -10.24 -2.09
C ASP A 214 -14.73 -11.31 -1.38
N ALA A 215 -15.77 -11.79 -2.06
CA ALA A 215 -16.68 -12.81 -1.55
C ALA A 215 -15.94 -14.10 -1.13
N SER A 216 -14.85 -14.44 -1.81
CA SER A 216 -14.10 -15.66 -1.52
C SER A 216 -13.31 -15.56 -0.21
N LEU A 217 -13.05 -14.36 0.34
CA LEU A 217 -12.48 -14.24 1.68
C LEU A 217 -13.39 -14.88 2.74
N TRP A 218 -14.70 -14.72 2.60
CA TRP A 218 -15.67 -15.29 3.53
C TRP A 218 -15.71 -16.82 3.41
N ALA A 219 -15.72 -17.34 2.18
CA ALA A 219 -15.65 -18.79 1.93
C ALA A 219 -14.36 -19.40 2.52
N LEU A 220 -13.21 -18.73 2.35
CA LEU A 220 -11.95 -19.17 2.97
C LEU A 220 -12.02 -19.12 4.49
N ALA A 221 -12.65 -18.11 5.08
CA ALA A 221 -12.82 -18.04 6.53
C ALA A 221 -13.73 -19.16 7.06
N GLU A 222 -14.74 -19.59 6.31
CA GLU A 222 -15.58 -20.74 6.67
C GLU A 222 -14.79 -22.05 6.62
N GLN A 223 -13.91 -22.19 5.63
CA GLN A 223 -13.11 -23.41 5.43
C GLN A 223 -11.88 -23.51 6.34
N TYR A 224 -11.22 -22.39 6.65
CA TYR A 224 -9.93 -22.36 7.35
C TYR A 224 -10.05 -21.60 8.69
N PRO A 225 -10.12 -22.29 9.85
CA PRO A 225 -10.37 -21.66 11.15
C PRO A 225 -9.36 -20.57 11.55
N ARG A 226 -8.10 -20.69 11.13
CA ARG A 226 -7.07 -19.66 11.38
C ARG A 226 -7.31 -18.37 10.60
N ILE A 227 -7.79 -18.50 9.35
CA ILE A 227 -8.23 -17.36 8.54
C ILE A 227 -9.45 -16.71 9.21
N ARG A 228 -10.43 -17.50 9.70
CA ARG A 228 -11.58 -16.97 10.45
C ARG A 228 -11.15 -16.16 11.67
N ALA A 229 -10.25 -16.70 12.48
CA ALA A 229 -9.77 -16.03 13.68
C ALA A 229 -9.12 -14.68 13.35
N LYS A 230 -8.23 -14.63 12.35
CA LYS A 230 -7.60 -13.39 11.91
C LYS A 230 -8.61 -12.40 11.31
N LEU A 231 -9.57 -12.88 10.52
CA LEU A 231 -10.64 -12.05 9.98
C LEU A 231 -11.48 -11.41 11.09
N GLN A 232 -11.83 -12.16 12.14
CA GLN A 232 -12.55 -11.62 13.29
C GLN A 232 -11.74 -10.56 14.05
N LEU A 233 -10.42 -10.78 14.20
CA LEU A 233 -9.53 -9.78 14.80
C LEU A 233 -9.42 -8.52 13.94
N ALA A 234 -9.36 -8.66 12.62
CA ALA A 234 -9.37 -7.52 11.69
C ALA A 234 -10.69 -6.74 11.76
N LEU A 235 -11.84 -7.43 11.76
CA LEU A 235 -13.15 -6.80 11.95
C LEU A 235 -13.23 -6.06 13.28
N SER A 236 -12.76 -6.69 14.36
CA SER A 236 -12.73 -6.06 15.69
C SER A 236 -11.88 -4.80 15.69
N PHE A 237 -10.70 -4.84 15.06
CA PHE A 237 -9.83 -3.67 14.91
C PHE A 237 -10.56 -2.51 14.22
N TYR A 238 -11.21 -2.77 13.08
CA TYR A 238 -11.92 -1.72 12.35
C TYR A 238 -13.15 -1.21 13.13
N GLN A 239 -13.90 -2.06 13.81
CA GLN A 239 -15.02 -1.62 14.67
C GLN A 239 -14.59 -0.70 15.81
N ARG A 240 -13.35 -0.84 16.29
CA ARG A 240 -12.78 0.08 17.29
C ARG A 240 -12.42 1.45 16.70
N LEU A 241 -12.15 1.54 15.39
CA LEU A 241 -11.94 2.80 14.69
C LEU A 241 -13.28 3.51 14.44
N ASP A 242 -14.28 2.77 13.98
CA ASP A 242 -15.64 3.27 13.78
C ASP A 242 -16.66 2.11 13.85
N PRO A 243 -17.75 2.24 14.64
CA PRO A 243 -18.74 1.17 14.80
C PRO A 243 -19.44 0.73 13.50
N SER A 244 -19.41 1.54 12.45
CA SER A 244 -20.01 1.20 11.14
C SER A 244 -19.30 0.06 10.40
N PHE A 245 -18.04 -0.25 10.74
CA PHE A 245 -17.25 -1.32 10.14
C PHE A 245 -17.70 -2.74 10.57
N THR A 246 -18.95 -3.06 10.26
CA THR A 246 -19.56 -4.36 10.55
C THR A 246 -19.22 -5.42 9.49
N GLU A 247 -19.44 -6.70 9.81
CA GLU A 247 -19.37 -7.77 8.80
C GLU A 247 -20.30 -7.48 7.60
N SER A 248 -21.51 -6.99 7.87
CA SER A 248 -22.47 -6.60 6.83
C SER A 248 -21.97 -5.47 5.94
N PHE A 249 -21.31 -4.46 6.52
CA PHE A 249 -20.69 -3.37 5.76
C PHE A 249 -19.67 -3.90 4.74
N PHE A 250 -18.78 -4.81 5.16
CA PHE A 250 -17.75 -5.35 4.28
C PHE A 250 -18.31 -6.34 3.25
N LYS A 251 -19.32 -7.14 3.61
CA LYS A 251 -20.03 -8.00 2.64
C LYS A 251 -20.74 -7.19 1.56
N ALA A 252 -21.31 -6.03 1.91
CA ALA A 252 -21.98 -5.15 0.95
C ALA A 252 -21.03 -4.57 -0.10
N GLN A 253 -19.74 -4.39 0.21
CA GLN A 253 -18.73 -3.90 -0.75
C GLN A 253 -18.63 -4.80 -2.00
N GLY A 254 -18.82 -6.11 -1.84
CA GLY A 254 -18.78 -7.07 -2.95
C GLY A 254 -20.02 -7.02 -3.85
N ILE A 255 -21.15 -6.58 -3.31
CA ILE A 255 -22.42 -6.45 -4.05
C ILE A 255 -22.37 -5.22 -4.95
N SER A 256 -21.91 -4.08 -4.41
CA SER A 256 -21.83 -2.80 -5.14
C SER A 256 -20.84 -2.83 -6.32
N ARG A 257 -19.86 -3.74 -6.32
CA ARG A 257 -18.92 -3.90 -7.45
C ARG A 257 -19.57 -4.58 -8.66
N ARG A 258 -20.40 -5.60 -8.42
CA ARG A 258 -21.07 -6.38 -9.48
C ARG A 258 -22.16 -5.61 -10.23
N SER A 259 -22.62 -4.48 -9.69
CA SER A 259 -23.63 -3.63 -10.35
C SER A 259 -23.03 -2.56 -11.26
N ASN A 260 -21.69 -2.40 -11.25
CA ASN A 260 -20.97 -1.38 -12.02
C ASN A 260 -20.05 -1.97 -13.11
N ASP A 261 -20.00 -3.30 -13.23
CA ASP A 261 -19.37 -4.07 -14.31
C ASP A 261 -20.44 -4.54 -15.31
#